data_AF-A0A0M3IWE8-F1
#
_entry.id   AF-A0A0M3IWE8-F1
#
_cell.length_a   1.000
_cell.length_b   1.000
_cell.length_c   1.000
_cell.angle_alpha   90.00
_cell.angle_beta   90.00
_cell.angle_gamma   90.00
#
_symmetry.space_group_name_H-M   'P 1'
#
loop_
_entity.id
_entity.type
_entity.pdbx_description
1 polymer ?
#
loop_
_entity_poly.entity_id
_entity_poly.type
_entity_poly.pdbx_seq_one_letter_code
_entity_poly.pdbx_strand_id
1 'polypeptide(L)'
;MLIGITGLVGVLTKFIGPITVSPLMLLLVLSSVDLCVQRIAKHWVAIIQAVALFATILYLAEWRVPLFGYKNGKFRIIRTNVFGQYPYLIAILASWGFCLFLTLADLVPPDSAARLDKNETIAVINHASWFRVPYPGQYGAPKFHTGLFLAFVVSALTSVFESVGDYHAAARVSDERAPPSHAINRGILAEGY
;
A
#
# COMPACT_ATOMS: atom_id res chain seq x y z
N MET A 1 -19.71 -1.99 7.22
CA MET A 1 -21.05 -2.60 7.02
C MET A 1 -22.23 -1.76 7.53
N LEU A 2 -22.42 -1.57 8.85
CA LEU A 2 -23.58 -0.84 9.40
C LEU A 2 -23.75 0.59 8.83
N ILE A 3 -22.64 1.29 8.65
CA ILE A 3 -22.59 2.65 8.12
C ILE A 3 -23.02 2.71 6.63
N GLY A 4 -22.69 1.66 5.84
CA GLY A 4 -23.06 1.57 4.42
C GLY A 4 -24.54 1.19 4.21
N ILE A 5 -25.08 0.26 5.02
CA ILE A 5 -26.49 -0.17 4.95
C ILE A 5 -27.45 0.94 5.37
N THR A 6 -27.09 1.70 6.42
CA THR A 6 -27.94 2.78 6.96
C THR A 6 -28.05 3.99 6.04
N GLY A 7 -27.24 4.06 4.97
CA GLY A 7 -27.18 5.20 4.07
C GLY A 7 -26.60 6.46 4.71
N LEU A 8 -26.03 6.34 5.93
CA LEU A 8 -25.41 7.43 6.68
C LEU A 8 -24.23 8.04 5.92
N VAL A 9 -23.54 7.23 5.11
CA VAL A 9 -22.46 7.69 4.24
C VAL A 9 -22.95 8.77 3.25
N GLY A 10 -24.15 8.63 2.68
CA GLY A 10 -24.71 9.65 1.79
C GLY A 10 -24.91 11.01 2.46
N VAL A 11 -25.26 11.02 3.75
CA VAL A 11 -25.35 12.25 4.55
C VAL A 11 -23.96 12.78 4.87
N LEU A 12 -23.03 11.91 5.28
CA LEU A 12 -21.64 12.25 5.57
C LEU A 12 -20.92 12.84 4.33
N THR A 13 -21.16 12.30 3.14
CA THR A 13 -20.57 12.80 1.87
C THR A 13 -20.94 14.25 1.56
N LYS A 14 -22.04 14.77 2.13
CA LYS A 14 -22.42 16.18 2.00
C LYS A 14 -21.54 17.11 2.85
N PHE A 15 -20.96 16.58 3.94
CA PHE A 15 -20.06 17.30 4.85
C PHE A 15 -18.58 17.01 4.57
N ILE A 16 -18.27 15.93 3.85
CA ILE A 16 -16.92 15.57 3.43
C ILE A 16 -16.61 16.28 2.12
N GLY A 17 -15.76 17.29 2.19
CA GLY A 17 -15.28 18.04 1.03
C GLY A 17 -13.76 17.96 0.91
N PRO A 18 -13.18 18.50 -0.18
CA PRO A 18 -11.73 18.55 -0.34
C PRO A 18 -11.03 19.30 0.82
N ILE A 19 -11.71 20.27 1.44
CA ILE A 19 -11.22 21.04 2.58
C ILE A 19 -11.08 20.18 3.85
N THR A 20 -11.87 19.11 4.00
CA THR A 20 -11.79 18.22 5.17
C THR A 20 -10.96 16.97 4.90
N VAL A 21 -11.00 16.42 3.68
CA VAL A 21 -10.20 15.25 3.28
C VAL A 21 -8.71 15.59 3.21
N SER A 22 -8.34 16.74 2.62
CA SER A 22 -6.93 17.13 2.48
C SER A 22 -6.17 17.23 3.80
N PRO A 23 -6.65 17.92 4.86
CA PRO A 23 -5.95 17.97 6.14
C PRO A 23 -5.95 16.61 6.85
N LEU A 24 -6.99 15.79 6.69
CA LEU A 24 -7.03 14.44 7.25
C LEU A 24 -5.95 13.54 6.65
N MET A 25 -5.80 13.54 5.31
CA MET A 25 -4.73 12.80 4.63
C MET A 25 -3.35 13.33 5.01
N LEU A 26 -3.20 14.65 5.15
CA LEU A 26 -1.95 15.24 5.62
C LEU A 26 -1.58 14.76 7.03
N LEU A 27 -2.53 14.78 7.97
CA LEU A 27 -2.31 14.29 9.33
C LEU A 27 -1.98 12.80 9.36
N LEU A 28 -2.65 11.99 8.54
CA LEU A 28 -2.37 10.56 8.40
C LEU A 28 -0.91 10.32 7.95
N VAL A 29 -0.47 11.04 6.92
CA VAL A 29 0.91 10.97 6.43
C VAL A 29 1.89 11.45 7.50
N LEU A 30 1.63 12.59 8.15
CA LEU A 30 2.48 13.14 9.20
C LEU A 30 2.63 12.17 10.37
N SER A 31 1.54 11.52 10.81
CA SER A 31 1.59 10.52 11.88
C SER A 31 2.43 9.28 11.53
N SER A 32 2.63 9.00 10.23
CA SER A 32 3.42 7.87 9.75
C SER A 32 4.92 8.21 9.63
N VAL A 33 5.29 9.50 9.65
CA VAL A 33 6.68 9.95 9.43
C VAL A 33 7.62 9.36 10.46
N ASP A 34 7.27 9.37 11.74
CA ASP A 34 8.15 8.86 12.81
C ASP A 34 8.46 7.37 12.62
N LEU A 35 7.44 6.58 12.26
CA LEU A 35 7.61 5.15 11.96
C LEU A 35 8.51 4.95 10.74
N CYS A 36 8.35 5.76 9.69
CA CYS A 36 9.21 5.71 8.50
C CYS A 36 10.66 6.07 8.84
N VAL A 37 10.89 7.14 9.60
CA VAL A 37 12.23 7.58 10.01
C VAL A 37 12.92 6.51 10.86
N GLN A 38 12.21 5.92 11.82
CA GLN A 38 12.74 4.83 12.63
C GLN A 38 13.12 3.60 11.80
N ARG A 39 12.43 3.35 10.67
CA ARG A 39 12.76 2.24 9.75
C ARG A 39 13.94 2.58 8.85
N ILE A 40 14.01 3.80 8.33
CA ILE A 40 15.11 4.31 7.49
C ILE A 40 16.42 4.35 8.29
N ALA A 41 16.36 4.76 9.56
CA ALA A 41 17.54 4.86 10.44
C ALA A 41 18.20 3.51 10.75
N LYS A 42 17.54 2.37 10.47
CA LYS A 42 18.10 1.04 10.75
C LYS A 42 19.28 0.69 9.87
N HIS A 43 19.33 1.19 8.63
CA HIS A 43 20.42 0.89 7.72
C HIS A 43 20.53 1.91 6.58
N TRP A 44 21.76 2.22 6.19
CA TRP A 44 22.06 3.19 5.13
C TRP A 44 21.55 2.78 3.74
N VAL A 45 21.19 1.51 3.54
CA VAL A 45 20.59 1.00 2.28
C VAL A 45 19.27 1.73 1.94
N ALA A 46 18.61 2.34 2.94
CA ALA A 46 17.47 3.22 2.68
C ALA A 46 17.82 4.39 1.72
N ILE A 47 19.08 4.85 1.67
CA ILE A 47 19.54 5.85 0.71
C ILE A 47 19.47 5.30 -0.72
N ILE A 48 19.85 4.04 -0.94
CA ILE A 48 19.77 3.41 -2.26
C ILE A 48 18.32 3.30 -2.72
N GLN A 49 17.42 2.91 -1.82
CA GLN A 49 15.99 2.89 -2.11
C GLN A 49 15.46 4.28 -2.49
N ALA A 50 15.86 5.33 -1.75
CA ALA A 50 15.47 6.70 -2.06
C ALA A 50 16.01 7.15 -3.41
N VAL A 51 17.30 6.92 -3.69
CA VAL A 51 17.93 7.25 -4.98
C VAL A 51 17.27 6.50 -6.13
N ALA A 52 16.98 5.21 -5.98
CA ALA A 52 16.27 4.42 -6.98
C ALA A 52 14.86 4.96 -7.23
N LEU A 53 14.14 5.37 -6.18
CA LEU A 53 12.83 6.00 -6.31
C LEU A 53 12.92 7.34 -7.06
N PHE A 54 13.84 8.23 -6.67
CA PHE A 54 14.02 9.52 -7.37
C PHE A 54 14.46 9.31 -8.83
N ALA A 55 15.37 8.37 -9.08
CA ALA A 55 15.81 8.05 -10.44
C ALA A 55 14.66 7.53 -11.31
N THR A 56 13.82 6.65 -10.77
CA THR A 56 12.66 6.10 -11.48
C THR A 56 11.60 7.16 -11.76
N ILE A 57 11.28 8.01 -10.79
CA ILE A 57 10.24 9.05 -10.93
C ILE A 57 10.71 10.22 -11.81
N LEU A 58 11.95 10.71 -11.64
CA LEU A 58 12.39 11.93 -12.33
C LEU A 58 12.94 11.67 -13.74
N TYR A 59 13.62 10.54 -13.95
CA TYR A 59 14.34 10.30 -15.22
C TYR A 59 13.73 9.18 -16.05
N LEU A 60 13.29 8.09 -15.41
CA LEU A 60 12.76 6.92 -16.13
C LEU A 60 11.23 6.96 -16.30
N ALA A 61 10.52 7.88 -15.63
CA ALA A 61 9.07 7.95 -15.68
C ALA A 61 8.51 8.32 -17.05
N GLU A 62 9.30 8.86 -17.98
CA GLU A 62 8.87 9.09 -19.37
C GLU A 62 9.46 8.06 -20.35
N TRP A 63 10.30 7.16 -19.86
CA TRP A 63 11.02 6.21 -20.70
C TRP A 63 10.08 5.09 -21.18
N ARG A 64 9.77 5.12 -22.48
CA ARG A 64 8.89 4.12 -23.11
C ARG A 64 9.67 2.87 -23.48
N VAL A 65 9.64 1.86 -22.62
CA VAL A 65 10.29 0.57 -22.86
C VAL A 65 9.51 -0.23 -23.92
N PRO A 66 10.17 -0.81 -24.93
CA PRO A 66 9.55 -1.79 -25.81
C PRO A 66 9.29 -3.09 -25.04
N LEU A 67 8.03 -3.40 -24.74
CA LEU A 67 7.62 -4.68 -24.18
C LEU A 67 6.95 -5.55 -25.24
N PHE A 68 7.16 -6.86 -25.15
CA PHE A 68 6.40 -7.81 -25.96
C PHE A 68 4.97 -7.91 -25.42
N GLY A 69 4.02 -7.45 -26.22
CA GLY A 69 2.60 -7.49 -25.89
C GLY A 69 1.81 -8.26 -26.93
N TYR A 70 0.71 -8.86 -26.48
CA TYR A 70 -0.27 -9.47 -27.37
C TYR A 70 -1.40 -8.47 -27.61
N LYS A 71 -1.50 -7.93 -28.83
CA LYS A 71 -2.57 -6.99 -29.20
C LYS A 71 -3.14 -7.37 -30.56
N ASN A 72 -4.48 -7.48 -30.63
CA ASN A 72 -5.23 -7.86 -31.82
C ASN A 72 -4.72 -9.16 -32.49
N GLY A 73 -4.54 -10.23 -31.71
CA GLY A 73 -4.23 -11.55 -32.28
C GLY A 73 -2.79 -11.75 -32.75
N LYS A 74 -1.89 -10.77 -32.54
CA LYS A 74 -0.48 -10.86 -32.96
C LYS A 74 0.43 -10.39 -31.83
N PHE A 75 1.58 -11.06 -31.69
CA PHE A 75 2.68 -10.58 -30.87
C PHE A 75 3.30 -9.34 -31.53
N ARG A 76 3.22 -8.20 -30.86
CA ARG A 76 3.84 -6.95 -31.30
C ARG A 76 4.60 -6.33 -30.14
N ILE A 77 5.68 -5.62 -30.47
CA ILE A 77 6.40 -4.80 -29.51
C ILE A 77 5.56 -3.55 -29.26
N ILE A 78 5.01 -3.44 -28.05
CA ILE A 78 4.22 -2.30 -27.60
C ILE A 78 5.13 -1.45 -26.70
N ARG A 79 5.15 -0.14 -26.94
CA ARG A 79 5.89 0.79 -26.09
C ARG A 79 4.99 1.20 -24.92
N THR A 80 5.30 0.72 -23.73
CA THR A 80 4.57 1.07 -22.50
C THR A 80 5.51 1.68 -21.47
N ASN A 81 4.95 2.51 -20.58
CA ASN A 81 5.69 3.25 -19.58
C ASN A 81 5.67 2.50 -18.24
N VAL A 82 6.45 1.42 -18.17
CA VAL A 82 6.49 0.53 -17.00
C VAL A 82 7.07 1.25 -15.78
N PHE A 83 8.11 2.05 -16.01
CA PHE A 83 8.81 2.77 -14.94
C PHE A 83 7.96 3.87 -14.31
N GLY A 84 7.14 4.57 -15.10
CA GLY A 84 6.19 5.56 -14.58
C GLY A 84 4.98 4.93 -13.85
N GLN A 85 4.58 3.71 -14.22
CA GLN A 85 3.42 3.04 -13.60
C GLN A 85 3.76 2.36 -12.26
N TYR A 86 4.97 1.82 -12.11
CA TYR A 86 5.36 1.06 -10.91
C TYR A 86 6.68 1.52 -10.26
N PRO A 87 6.91 2.84 -10.06
CA PRO A 87 8.20 3.35 -9.57
C PRO A 87 8.57 2.81 -8.19
N TYR A 88 7.59 2.72 -7.28
CA TYR A 88 7.80 2.20 -5.92
C TYR A 88 8.23 0.73 -5.91
N LEU A 89 7.59 -0.11 -6.72
CA LEU A 89 7.89 -1.55 -6.78
C LEU A 89 9.32 -1.78 -7.32
N ILE A 90 9.71 -1.01 -8.33
CA ILE A 90 11.07 -1.07 -8.90
C ILE A 90 12.11 -0.61 -7.88
N ALA A 91 11.83 0.47 -7.13
CA ALA A 91 12.73 0.95 -6.07
C ALA A 91 12.92 -0.09 -4.95
N ILE A 92 11.84 -0.77 -4.54
CA ILE A 92 11.89 -1.85 -3.54
C ILE A 92 12.72 -3.02 -4.06
N LEU A 93 12.50 -3.46 -5.30
CA LEU A 93 13.26 -4.57 -5.90
C LEU A 93 14.74 -4.22 -6.07
N ALA A 94 15.07 -2.99 -6.45
CA ALA A 94 16.45 -2.53 -6.57
C ALA A 94 17.16 -2.52 -5.21
N SER A 95 16.51 -1.98 -4.17
CA SER A 95 17.02 -1.98 -2.80
C SER A 95 17.21 -3.40 -2.26
N TRP A 96 16.22 -4.27 -2.47
CA TRP A 96 16.28 -5.68 -2.06
C TRP A 96 17.39 -6.45 -2.78
N GLY A 97 17.52 -6.27 -4.10
CA GLY A 97 18.60 -6.87 -4.88
C GLY A 97 19.98 -6.39 -4.44
N PHE A 98 20.10 -5.13 -4.02
CA PHE A 98 21.33 -4.61 -3.44
C PHE A 98 21.64 -5.24 -2.07
N CYS A 99 20.64 -5.40 -1.20
CA CYS A 99 20.80 -6.17 0.04
C CYS A 99 21.27 -7.61 -0.24
N LEU A 100 20.75 -8.24 -1.30
CA LEU A 100 21.15 -9.59 -1.69
C LEU A 100 22.61 -9.63 -2.11
N PHE A 101 23.04 -8.67 -2.92
CA PHE A 101 24.44 -8.53 -3.30
C PHE A 101 25.36 -8.35 -2.08
N LEU A 102 25.01 -7.46 -1.16
CA LEU A 102 25.77 -7.25 0.08
C LEU A 102 25.84 -8.51 0.96
N THR A 103 24.76 -9.28 1.00
CA THR A 103 24.68 -10.54 1.74
C THR A 103 25.58 -11.61 1.12
N LEU A 104 25.56 -11.75 -0.21
CA LEU A 104 26.41 -12.71 -0.92
C LEU A 104 27.91 -12.36 -0.87
N ALA A 105 28.24 -11.08 -0.84
CA ALA A 105 29.61 -10.58 -0.72
C ALA A 105 30.14 -10.51 0.72
N ASP A 106 29.31 -10.89 1.71
CA ASP A 106 29.59 -10.83 3.17
C ASP A 106 30.12 -9.46 3.65
N LEU A 107 29.66 -8.39 3.01
CA LEU A 107 30.06 -7.00 3.30
C LEU A 107 29.31 -6.36 4.47
N VAL A 108 28.41 -7.12 5.11
CA VAL A 108 27.50 -6.64 6.14
C VAL A 108 27.51 -7.59 7.34
N PRO A 109 27.67 -7.07 8.57
CA PRO A 109 27.73 -7.90 9.77
C PRO A 109 26.43 -8.70 9.98
N PRO A 110 26.51 -9.87 10.62
CA PRO A 110 25.40 -10.82 10.75
C PRO A 110 24.15 -10.25 11.45
N ASP A 111 24.33 -9.25 12.33
CA ASP A 111 23.23 -8.62 13.08
C ASP A 111 22.54 -7.47 12.32
N SER A 112 23.10 -7.04 11.19
CA SER A 112 22.59 -5.89 10.45
C SER A 112 21.16 -6.10 9.91
N ALA A 113 20.35 -5.04 9.93
CA ALA A 113 18.99 -5.05 9.39
C ALA A 113 18.92 -5.26 7.87
N ALA A 114 20.01 -5.06 7.13
CA ALA A 114 20.06 -5.22 5.67
C ALA A 114 20.38 -6.64 5.20
N ARG A 115 20.73 -7.53 6.12
CA ARG A 115 21.15 -8.89 5.81
C ARG A 115 19.93 -9.80 5.61
N LEU A 116 19.91 -10.54 4.51
CA LEU A 116 18.76 -11.36 4.07
C LEU A 116 18.80 -12.80 4.59
N ASP A 117 19.96 -13.30 4.96
CA ASP A 117 20.22 -14.66 5.46
C ASP A 117 20.17 -14.74 7.00
N LYS A 118 19.37 -13.88 7.66
CA LYS A 118 19.18 -14.01 9.12
C LYS A 118 18.62 -15.39 9.44
N ASN A 119 19.25 -16.06 10.40
CA ASN A 119 18.91 -17.43 10.77
C ASN A 119 17.43 -17.55 11.18
N GLU A 120 16.87 -16.53 11.83
CA GLU A 120 15.44 -16.48 12.18
C GLU A 120 14.53 -16.49 10.95
N THR A 121 14.80 -15.67 9.93
CA THR A 121 14.01 -15.65 8.69
C THR A 121 14.13 -16.93 7.89
N ILE A 122 15.33 -17.52 7.81
CA ILE A 122 15.53 -18.79 7.10
C ILE A 122 14.83 -19.93 7.86
N ALA A 123 14.90 -19.95 9.19
CA ALA A 123 14.20 -20.93 10.02
C ALA A 123 12.68 -20.85 9.82
N VAL A 124 12.11 -19.65 9.75
CA VAL A 124 10.67 -19.47 9.47
C VAL A 124 10.30 -20.05 8.11
N ILE A 125 11.12 -19.84 7.07
CA ILE A 125 10.87 -20.40 5.73
C ILE A 125 10.97 -21.93 5.75
N ASN A 126 11.98 -22.48 6.41
CA ASN A 126 12.20 -23.92 6.49
C ASN A 126 11.11 -24.65 7.30
N HIS A 127 10.58 -24.01 8.34
CA HIS A 127 9.51 -24.57 9.18
C HIS A 127 8.10 -24.20 8.72
N ALA A 128 7.96 -23.37 7.69
CA ALA A 128 6.65 -22.99 7.16
C ALA A 128 5.99 -24.18 6.47
N SER A 129 4.72 -24.42 6.78
CA SER A 129 3.91 -25.41 6.08
C SER A 129 3.60 -24.92 4.66
N TRP A 130 3.73 -25.81 3.67
CA TRP A 130 3.43 -25.50 2.25
C TRP A 130 1.97 -25.05 2.03
N PHE A 131 1.05 -25.60 2.82
CA PHE A 131 -0.35 -25.19 2.84
C PHE A 131 -0.76 -24.89 4.27
N ARG A 132 -1.36 -23.72 4.50
CA ARG A 132 -1.93 -23.33 5.79
C ARG A 132 -3.34 -22.82 5.55
N VAL A 133 -4.33 -23.63 5.92
CA VAL A 133 -5.73 -23.23 5.84
C VAL A 133 -6.08 -22.49 7.13
N PRO A 134 -6.40 -21.18 7.08
CA PRO A 134 -6.83 -20.47 8.27
C PRO A 134 -8.21 -20.98 8.67
N TYR A 135 -8.32 -21.59 9.86
CA TYR A 135 -9.60 -22.03 10.40
C TYR A 135 -10.14 -21.01 11.41
N PRO A 136 -11.46 -20.83 11.47
CA PRO A 136 -12.07 -19.93 12.45
C PRO A 136 -11.68 -20.36 13.87
N GLY A 137 -11.23 -19.41 14.68
CA GLY A 137 -10.79 -19.68 16.06
C GLY A 137 -9.31 -20.10 16.22
N GLN A 138 -8.49 -20.09 15.16
CA GLN A 138 -7.06 -20.44 15.25
C GLN A 138 -6.25 -19.59 16.24
N TYR A 139 -6.73 -18.38 16.57
CA TYR A 139 -6.09 -17.45 17.52
C TYR A 139 -6.83 -17.38 18.87
N GLY A 140 -7.76 -18.31 19.14
CA GLY A 140 -8.59 -18.35 20.34
C GLY A 140 -9.96 -17.70 20.17
N ALA A 141 -10.73 -17.66 21.27
CA ALA A 141 -12.05 -17.03 21.32
C ALA A 141 -11.95 -15.50 21.19
N PRO A 142 -12.93 -14.83 20.57
CA PRO A 142 -12.94 -13.38 20.46
C PRO A 142 -12.95 -12.74 21.86
N LYS A 143 -11.95 -11.90 22.13
CA LYS A 143 -11.84 -11.14 23.38
C LYS A 143 -12.33 -9.72 23.14
N PHE A 144 -13.17 -9.21 24.02
CA PHE A 144 -13.66 -7.84 23.92
C PHE A 144 -12.82 -6.92 24.81
N HIS A 145 -12.27 -5.86 24.22
CA HIS A 145 -11.55 -4.82 24.94
C HIS A 145 -12.07 -3.46 24.47
N THR A 146 -12.67 -2.70 25.39
CA THR A 146 -13.35 -1.44 25.06
C THR A 146 -12.43 -0.41 24.40
N GLY A 147 -11.20 -0.25 24.90
CA GLY A 147 -10.22 0.69 24.31
C GLY A 147 -9.87 0.35 22.85
N LEU A 148 -9.49 -0.90 22.57
CA LEU A 148 -9.26 -1.37 21.20
C LEU A 148 -10.50 -1.26 20.33
N PHE A 149 -11.68 -1.59 20.86
CA PHE A 149 -12.93 -1.45 20.13
C PHE A 149 -13.15 -0.01 19.66
N LEU A 150 -12.99 0.98 20.55
CA LEU A 150 -13.11 2.40 20.17
C LEU A 150 -12.04 2.81 19.15
N ALA A 151 -10.80 2.35 19.31
CA ALA A 151 -9.73 2.62 18.35
C ALA A 151 -10.06 2.07 16.95
N PHE A 152 -10.60 0.85 16.86
CA PHE A 152 -11.04 0.25 15.60
C PHE A 152 -12.24 0.97 14.99
N VAL A 153 -13.18 1.45 15.81
CA VAL A 153 -14.31 2.27 15.31
C VAL A 153 -13.81 3.58 14.71
N VAL A 154 -12.88 4.26 15.37
CA VAL A 154 -12.26 5.49 14.84
C VAL A 154 -11.49 5.18 13.55
N SER A 155 -10.69 4.11 13.53
CA SER A 155 -9.97 3.67 12.32
C SER A 155 -10.91 3.35 11.16
N ALA A 156 -12.04 2.69 11.42
CA ALA A 156 -13.05 2.41 10.40
C ALA A 156 -13.70 3.71 9.86
N LEU A 157 -13.95 4.70 10.70
CA LEU A 157 -14.44 6.02 10.25
C LEU A 157 -13.41 6.75 9.40
N THR A 158 -12.13 6.70 9.78
CA THR A 158 -11.04 7.28 8.98
C THR A 158 -10.97 6.62 7.60
N SER A 159 -11.08 5.29 7.51
CA SER A 159 -11.10 4.54 6.24
C SER A 159 -12.28 4.93 5.34
N VAL A 160 -13.47 5.22 5.92
CA VAL A 160 -14.60 5.73 5.13
C VAL A 160 -14.29 7.11 4.55
N PHE A 161 -13.65 8.00 5.31
CA PHE A 161 -13.27 9.34 4.83
C PHE A 161 -12.23 9.29 3.71
N GLU A 162 -11.23 8.41 3.84
CA GLU A 162 -10.23 8.15 2.82
C GLU A 162 -10.89 7.64 1.52
N SER A 163 -11.73 6.61 1.63
CA SER A 163 -12.40 5.99 0.48
C SER A 163 -13.33 6.95 -0.27
N VAL A 164 -14.03 7.85 0.43
CA VAL A 164 -14.81 8.92 -0.22
C VAL A 164 -13.89 9.85 -1.03
N GLY A 165 -12.73 10.21 -0.49
CA GLY A 165 -11.72 10.99 -1.20
C GLY A 165 -11.24 10.29 -2.48
N ASP A 166 -10.95 8.99 -2.37
CA ASP A 166 -10.50 8.16 -3.49
C ASP A 166 -11.56 8.03 -4.58
N TYR A 167 -12.84 7.88 -4.23
CA TYR A 167 -13.92 7.87 -5.21
C TYR A 167 -14.01 9.18 -5.99
N HIS A 168 -13.84 10.32 -5.33
CA HIS A 168 -13.81 11.62 -5.99
C HIS A 168 -12.56 11.84 -6.85
N ALA A 169 -11.40 11.33 -6.40
CA ALA A 169 -10.16 11.38 -7.17
C ALA A 169 -10.25 10.49 -8.41
N ALA A 170 -10.74 9.26 -8.27
CA ALA A 170 -10.93 8.30 -9.36
C ALA A 170 -11.91 8.81 -10.41
N ALA A 171 -13.02 9.44 -9.99
CA ALA A 171 -13.95 10.08 -10.92
C ALA A 171 -13.27 11.20 -11.72
N ARG A 172 -12.46 12.04 -11.04
CA ARG A 172 -11.71 13.12 -11.71
C ARG A 172 -10.65 12.61 -12.69
N VAL A 173 -9.91 11.56 -12.31
CA VAL A 173 -8.88 10.95 -13.18
C VAL A 173 -9.53 10.25 -14.39
N SER A 174 -10.74 9.72 -14.22
CA SER A 174 -11.51 9.05 -15.28
C SER A 174 -12.31 10.03 -16.15
N ASP A 175 -12.24 11.33 -15.87
CA ASP A 175 -13.06 12.38 -16.50
C ASP A 175 -14.58 12.08 -16.43
N GLU A 176 -14.99 11.42 -15.35
CA GLU A 176 -16.36 10.98 -15.11
C GLU A 176 -17.02 11.83 -14.02
N ARG A 177 -18.35 11.87 -14.01
CA ARG A 177 -19.09 12.62 -13.00
C ARG A 177 -18.82 12.05 -11.60
N ALA A 178 -18.79 12.95 -10.60
CA ALA A 178 -18.71 12.55 -9.20
C ALA A 178 -19.79 11.51 -8.84
N PRO A 179 -19.43 10.43 -8.13
CA PRO A 179 -20.32 9.31 -7.90
C PRO A 179 -21.52 9.72 -7.04
N PRO A 180 -22.74 9.26 -7.37
CA PRO A 180 -23.92 9.56 -6.59
C PRO A 180 -23.89 8.84 -5.23
N SER A 181 -24.58 9.39 -4.22
CA SER A 181 -24.52 8.87 -2.83
C SER A 181 -24.89 7.39 -2.70
N HIS A 182 -25.77 6.85 -3.54
CA HIS A 182 -26.11 5.43 -3.52
C HIS A 182 -24.97 4.52 -4.00
N ALA A 183 -24.13 4.99 -4.93
CA ALA A 183 -22.95 4.26 -5.39
C ALA A 183 -21.86 4.23 -4.31
N ILE A 184 -21.66 5.37 -3.63
CA ILE A 184 -20.72 5.46 -2.50
C ILE A 184 -21.16 4.54 -1.35
N ASN A 185 -22.46 4.54 -0.98
CA ASN A 185 -22.97 3.64 0.06
C ASN A 185 -22.72 2.16 -0.26
N ARG A 186 -22.86 1.77 -1.54
CA ARG A 186 -22.57 0.41 -2.01
C ARG A 186 -21.08 0.08 -1.99
N GLY A 187 -20.24 1.04 -2.35
CA GLY A 187 -18.77 0.92 -2.25
C GLY A 187 -18.31 0.67 -0.81
N ILE A 188 -18.72 1.53 0.12
CA ILE A 188 -18.41 1.37 1.55
C ILE A 188 -19.01 0.09 2.14
N LEU A 189 -20.17 -0.36 1.65
CA LEU A 189 -20.74 -1.64 2.05
C LEU A 189 -19.84 -2.81 1.64
N ALA A 190 -19.30 -2.78 0.41
CA ALA A 190 -18.40 -3.79 -0.12
C ALA A 190 -17.02 -3.76 0.58
N GLU A 191 -16.51 -2.59 0.95
CA GLU A 191 -15.26 -2.47 1.73
C GLU A 191 -15.38 -3.05 3.14
N GLY A 192 -16.56 -2.91 3.75
CA GLY A 192 -16.80 -3.37 5.11
C GLY A 192 -17.26 -4.82 5.24
N TYR A 193 -17.21 -5.61 4.16
CA TYR A 193 -17.53 -7.03 4.12
C TYR A 193 -16.25 -7.87 4.10
#